data_AF-A0A832G1Q9-F1
#
_entry.id   AF-A0A832G1Q9-F1
#
_cell.length_a   1.000
_cell.length_b   1.000
_cell.length_c   1.000
_cell.angle_alpha   90.00
_cell.angle_beta   90.00
_cell.angle_gamma   90.00
#
_symmetry.space_group_name_H-M   'P 1'
#
loop_
_entity.id
_entity.type
_entity.pdbx_description
1 polymer ?
#
loop_
_entity_poly.entity_id
_entity_poly.type
_entity_poly.pdbx_seq_one_letter_code
_entity_poly.pdbx_strand_id
1 'polypeptide(L)' 'MPSFVNPDKCDGCKALERTACQYICPNDLMVL' A
#
# COMPACT_ATOMS: atom_id res chain seq x y z
N MET A 1 2.06 -16.05 -1.70
CA MET A 1 0.79 -15.68 -1.04
C MET A 1 0.53 -14.21 -1.37
N PRO A 2 -0.50 -13.87 -2.16
CA PRO A 2 -0.75 -12.49 -2.55
C PRO A 2 -1.20 -11.65 -1.35
N SER A 3 -0.71 -10.42 -1.24
CA SER A 3 -1.16 -9.43 -0.27
C SER A 3 -2.52 -8.87 -0.67
N PHE A 4 -3.38 -8.59 0.32
CA PHE A 4 -4.65 -7.90 0.12
C PHE A 4 -4.74 -6.71 1.07
N VAL A 5 -5.39 -5.64 0.62
CA VAL A 5 -5.61 -4.43 1.42
C VAL A 5 -6.99 -4.53 2.06
N ASN A 6 -7.08 -4.23 3.36
CA ASN A 6 -8.37 -4.10 4.04
C ASN A 6 -8.92 -2.67 3.81
N PRO A 7 -10.03 -2.49 3.07
CA PRO A 7 -10.54 -1.17 2.73
C PRO A 7 -11.01 -0.36 3.95
N ASP A 8 -11.44 -1.01 5.03
CA ASP A 8 -11.92 -0.32 6.24
C ASP A 8 -10.76 0.30 7.05
N LYS A 9 -9.53 -0.18 6.83
CA LYS A 9 -8.32 0.29 7.52
C LYS A 9 -7.35 1.03 6.61
N CYS A 10 -7.52 0.93 5.30
CA CYS A 10 -6.65 1.59 4.34
C CYS A 10 -7.05 3.05 4.21
N ASP A 11 -6.18 3.93 4.66
CA ASP A 11 -6.32 5.38 4.48
C ASP A 11 -5.57 5.88 3.23
N GLY A 12 -4.92 4.98 2.47
CA GLY A 12 -4.08 5.34 1.34
C GLY A 12 -2.78 6.04 1.72
N CYS A 13 -2.32 5.92 2.97
CA CYS A 13 -1.12 6.59 3.48
C CYS A 13 -1.19 8.13 3.36
N LYS A 14 -2.39 8.73 3.51
CA LYS A 14 -2.62 10.18 3.32
C LYS A 14 -1.74 11.10 4.17
N ALA A 15 -1.29 10.65 5.33
CA ALA A 15 -0.43 11.42 6.23
C ALA A 15 1.06 11.31 5.90
N LEU A 16 1.44 10.49 4.91
CA LEU A 16 2.81 10.25 4.50
C LEU A 16 3.08 10.90 3.13
N GLU A 17 4.32 11.26 2.86
CA GLU A 17 4.72 11.79 1.54
C GLU A 17 4.62 10.74 0.41
N ARG A 18 4.59 9.45 0.78
CA ARG A 18 4.60 8.32 -0.16
C ARG A 18 3.70 7.19 0.35
N THR A 19 3.09 6.48 -0.59
CA THR A 19 2.32 5.26 -0.33
C THR A 19 3.25 4.14 0.13
N ALA A 20 3.18 3.78 1.41
CA ALA A 20 4.14 2.86 2.02
C ALA A 20 4.13 1.47 1.36
N CYS A 21 2.94 0.92 1.10
CA CYS A 21 2.81 -0.41 0.49
C CYS A 21 3.38 -0.48 -0.94
N GLN A 22 3.23 0.59 -1.72
CA GLN A 22 3.82 0.70 -3.06
C GLN A 22 5.35 0.88 -2.97
N TYR A 23 5.82 1.77 -2.10
CA TYR A 23 7.25 2.08 -1.96
C TYR A 23 8.10 0.88 -1.51
N ILE A 24 7.57 0.07 -0.59
CA ILE A 24 8.33 -1.04 -0.01
C ILE A 24 8.24 -2.33 -0.82
N CYS A 25 7.29 -2.45 -1.76
CA CYS A 25 7.08 -3.69 -2.47
C CYS A 25 8.24 -3.92 -3.48
N PRO A 26 9.11 -4.92 -3.28
CA PRO A 26 10.28 -5.14 -4.13
C PRO A 26 9.90 -5.60 -5.55
N ASN A 27 8.65 -6.05 -5.74
CA ASN A 27 8.12 -6.54 -7.01
C ASN A 27 7.05 -5.61 -7.61
N ASP A 28 6.88 -4.39 -7.05
CA ASP A 28 5.91 -3.39 -7.53
C ASP A 28 4.45 -3.91 -7.67
N LEU A 29 4.08 -4.88 -6.83
CA LEU A 29 2.77 -5.55 -6.88
C LEU A 29 1.64 -4.73 -6.23
N MET A 30 2.00 -3.72 -5.44
CA MET A 30 1.07 -2.91 -4.66
C MET A 30 0.85 -1.58 -5.36
N VAL A 31 -0.34 -1.39 -5.91
CA VAL A 31 -0.81 -0.15 -6.55
C VAL A 31 -2.10 0.30 -5.87
N LEU A 32 -2.30 1.62 -5.79
CA LEU A 32 -3.46 2.28 -5.20
C LEU A 32 -4.69 2.24 -6.11
#